data_AF-A0A7Y2ZFK0-F1
#
_entry.id   AF-A0A7Y2ZFK0-F1
#
_cell.length_a   1.000
_cell.length_b   1.000
_cell.length_c   1.000
_cell.angle_alpha   90.00
_cell.angle_beta   90.00
_cell.angle_gamma   90.00
#
_symmetry.space_group_name_H-M   'P 1'
#
loop_
_entity.id
_entity.type
_entity.pdbx_description
1 polymer ?
#
loop_
_entity_poly.entity_id
_entity_poly.type
_entity_poly.pdbx_seq_one_letter_code
_entity_poly.pdbx_strand_id
1 'polypeptide(L)' 'PGDDYALTEAHEIERRAGRDIDLILDGGPCSLDLTTVVVMTGDVPEVVRHGAGDSLAFE' A
#
# COMPACT_ATOMS: atom_id res chain seq x y z
N PRO A 1 10.30 6.52 8.63
CA PRO A 1 10.25 7.82 7.89
C PRO A 1 11.61 8.09 7.24
N GLY A 2 11.64 8.36 5.93
CA GLY A 2 12.89 8.53 5.18
C GLY A 2 13.42 7.28 4.47
N ASP A 3 12.62 6.20 4.42
CA ASP A 3 12.90 5.05 3.55
C ASP A 3 12.25 5.27 2.17
N ASP A 4 12.91 4.80 1.11
CA ASP A 4 12.40 4.86 -0.27
C ASP A 4 11.23 3.88 -0.51
N TYR A 5 11.10 2.87 0.35
CA TYR A 5 10.14 1.77 0.21
C TYR A 5 9.37 1.51 1.51
N ALA A 6 8.18 0.93 1.38
CA ALA A 6 7.40 0.48 2.52
C ALA A 6 8.07 -0.71 3.24
N LEU A 7 7.85 -0.81 4.55
CA LEU A 7 8.23 -2.00 5.31
C LEU A 7 7.23 -3.12 4.98
N THR A 8 7.72 -4.25 4.48
CA THR A 8 6.89 -5.38 4.02
C THR A 8 6.94 -6.59 4.95
N GLU A 9 7.77 -6.54 5.99
CA GLU A 9 8.05 -7.65 6.89
C GLU A 9 7.68 -7.29 8.33
N ALA A 10 6.93 -8.17 9.00
CA ALA A 10 6.43 -7.93 10.35
C ALA A 10 7.55 -7.73 11.38
N HIS A 11 8.62 -8.55 11.32
CA HIS A 11 9.77 -8.46 12.22
C HIS A 11 10.50 -7.11 12.11
N GLU A 12 10.50 -6.51 10.92
CA GLU A 12 11.13 -5.23 10.68
C GLU A 12 10.25 -4.07 11.19
N ILE A 13 8.94 -4.18 11.03
CA ILE A 13 7.96 -3.25 11.58
C ILE A 13 8.02 -3.27 13.11
N GLU A 14 8.10 -4.45 13.74
CA GLU A 14 8.24 -4.58 15.20
C GLU A 14 9.48 -3.85 15.71
N ARG A 15 10.63 -4.08 15.05
CA ARG A 15 11.92 -3.48 15.43
C ARG A 15 11.91 -1.96 15.33
N ARG A 16 11.21 -1.39 14.33
CA ARG A 16 11.21 0.06 14.07
C ARG A 16 10.08 0.82 14.75
N ALA A 17 8.90 0.23 14.83
CA ALA A 17 7.66 0.91 15.22
C ALA A 17 6.80 0.14 16.23
N GLY A 18 7.24 -1.03 16.71
CA GLY A 18 6.43 -1.88 17.60
C GLY A 18 6.07 -1.25 18.95
N ARG A 19 6.73 -0.17 19.35
CA ARG A 19 6.38 0.61 20.55
C ARG A 19 5.35 1.71 20.30
N ASP A 20 5.08 2.02 19.04
CA ASP A 20 4.23 3.14 18.59
C ASP A 20 2.87 2.66 18.03
N ILE A 21 2.63 1.35 17.98
CA ILE A 21 1.40 0.73 17.46
C ILE A 21 0.88 -0.34 18.42
N ASP A 22 -0.43 -0.55 18.45
CA ASP A 22 -1.07 -1.46 19.41
C ASP A 22 -0.92 -2.95 19.05
N LEU A 23 -0.80 -3.27 17.75
CA LEU A 23 -0.78 -4.64 17.24
C LEU A 23 -0.05 -4.74 15.89
N ILE A 24 0.62 -5.87 15.68
CA ILE A 24 1.20 -6.26 14.39
C ILE A 24 0.56 -7.58 13.96
N LEU A 25 0.07 -7.64 12.72
CA LEU A 25 -0.42 -8.86 12.09
C LEU A 25 0.63 -9.38 11.11
N ASP A 26 1.24 -10.52 11.42
CA ASP A 26 2.18 -11.18 10.53
C ASP A 26 1.42 -12.04 9.49
N GLY A 27 1.29 -11.50 8.28
CA GLY A 27 0.74 -12.19 7.11
C GLY A 27 1.79 -12.73 6.16
N GLY A 28 3.08 -12.69 6.54
CA GLY A 28 4.21 -12.93 5.66
C GLY A 28 4.57 -11.74 4.76
N PRO A 29 5.55 -11.93 3.85
CA PRO A 29 6.05 -10.88 2.96
C PRO A 29 4.96 -10.27 2.08
N CYS A 30 4.81 -8.94 2.13
CA CYS A 30 3.89 -8.19 1.28
C CYS A 30 4.59 -7.63 0.02
N SER A 31 3.84 -7.38 -1.06
CA SER A 31 4.40 -6.73 -2.26
C SER A 31 4.81 -5.28 -1.96
N LEU A 32 5.84 -4.81 -2.67
CA LEU A 32 6.28 -3.42 -2.68
C LEU A 32 5.50 -2.57 -3.70
N ASP A 33 4.75 -3.21 -4.60
CA ASP A 33 3.98 -2.51 -5.61
C ASP A 33 2.88 -1.68 -4.96
N LEU A 34 2.83 -0.40 -5.30
CA LEU A 34 1.80 0.49 -4.81
C LEU A 34 0.43 0.11 -5.39
N THR A 35 -0.63 0.52 -4.72
CA THR A 35 -1.99 0.31 -5.22
C THR A 35 -2.31 1.22 -6.40
N THR A 36 -3.13 0.73 -7.32
CA THR A 36 -3.82 1.58 -8.30
C THR A 36 -4.84 2.45 -7.57
N VAL A 37 -4.87 3.75 -7.89
CA VAL A 37 -5.79 4.72 -7.29
C VAL A 37 -6.71 5.24 -8.37
N VAL A 38 -8.02 5.03 -8.16
CA VAL A 38 -9.09 5.49 -9.05
C VAL A 38 -9.99 6.44 -8.28
N VAL A 39 -10.15 7.66 -8.79
CA VAL A 39 -11.08 8.65 -8.25
C VAL A 39 -12.48 8.35 -8.79
N MET A 40 -13.41 8.13 -7.87
CA MET A 40 -14.80 7.73 -8.17
C MET A 40 -15.82 8.80 -7.76
N THR A 41 -15.38 10.04 -7.54
CA THR A 41 -16.25 11.13 -7.05
C THR A 41 -17.02 11.85 -8.15
N GLY A 42 -16.63 11.67 -9.42
CA GLY A 42 -17.30 12.25 -10.59
C GLY A 42 -18.20 11.26 -11.31
N ASP A 43 -18.76 11.70 -12.45
CA ASP A 43 -19.62 10.85 -13.29
C ASP A 43 -18.85 9.75 -14.03
N VAL A 44 -17.54 9.94 -14.21
CA VAL A 44 -16.63 8.99 -14.89
C VAL A 44 -15.45 8.67 -13.96
N PRO A 45 -15.05 7.39 -13.82
CA PRO A 45 -13.84 7.02 -13.09
C PRO A 45 -12.58 7.66 -13.67
N GLU A 46 -11.68 8.12 -12.81
CA GLU A 46 -10.39 8.70 -13.23
C GLU A 46 -9.23 7.96 -12.57
N VAL A 47 -8.37 7.32 -13.37
CA VAL A 47 -7.15 6.67 -12.88
C VAL A 47 -6.09 7.75 -12.60
N VAL A 48 -5.79 7.98 -11.32
CA VAL A 48 -4.81 9.01 -10.89
C VAL A 48 -3.45 8.43 -10.53
N ARG A 49 -3.36 7.10 -10.34
CA ARG A 49 -2.10 6.37 -10.18
C ARG A 49 -2.25 4.93 -10.65
N HIS A 50 -1.35 4.49 -11.54
CA HIS A 50 -1.21 3.08 -11.89
C HIS A 50 -0.34 2.36 -10.86
N GLY A 51 -0.77 1.17 -10.45
CA GLY A 51 -0.09 0.32 -9.49
C GLY A 51 -0.35 -1.16 -9.78
N ALA A 52 -0.34 -2.00 -8.74
CA ALA A 52 -0.51 -3.46 -8.88
C ALA A 52 -1.88 -3.92 -9.39
N GLY A 53 -2.91 -3.07 -9.29
CA GLY A 53 -4.25 -3.39 -9.76
C GLY A 53 -4.42 -3.06 -11.23
N ASP A 54 -5.02 -3.98 -11.99
CA ASP A 54 -5.36 -3.74 -13.40
C ASP A 54 -6.36 -2.57 -13.53
N SER A 55 -5.96 -1.53 -14.26
CA SER A 55 -6.76 -0.32 -14.46
C SER A 55 -7.63 -0.36 -15.72
N LEU A 56 -7.51 -1.39 -16.57
CA LEU A 56 -8.16 -1.43 -17.88
C LEU A 56 -9.70 -1.30 -17.80
N ALA A 57 -10.30 -1.72 -16.69
CA ALA A 57 -11.74 -1.58 -16.47
C ALA A 57 -12.23 -0.13 -16.29
N PHE A 58 -11.31 0.83 -16.14
CA PHE A 58 -11.59 2.23 -15.81
C PHE A 58 -11.02 3.22 -16.85
N GLU A 59 -10.58 2.71 -18.01
CA GLU A 59 -10.04 3.47 -19.15
C GLU A 59 -11.02 3.46 -20.33
#